data_AF-A0A7T5JF23-F1
#
_entry.id   AF-A0A7T5JF23-F1
#
_cell.length_a   1.000
_cell.length_b   1.000
_cell.length_c   1.000
_cell.angle_alpha   90.00
_cell.angle_beta   90.00
_cell.angle_gamma   90.00
#
_symmetry.space_group_name_H-M   'P 1'
#
loop_
_entity.id
_entity.type
_entity.pdbx_description
1 polymer ?
#
loop_
_entity_poly.entity_id
_entity_poly.type
_entity_poly.pdbx_seq_one_letter_code
_entity_poly.pdbx_strand_id
1 'polypeptide(L)' 'MTKRLDVETAIKQLPEDEIRALATWLQEYLDEMWNRQLESDVATGKLDPLIAKAESDIAANNRKYSELAHLTS' A
#
# COMPACT_ATOMS: atom_id res chain seq x y z
N MET A 1 -17.17 -2.88 24.37
CA MET A 1 -16.90 -2.90 22.91
C MET A 1 -17.94 -2.03 22.23
N THR A 2 -17.50 -0.93 21.63
CA THR A 2 -18.35 -0.10 20.76
C THR A 2 -18.43 -0.79 19.40
N LYS A 3 -19.63 -0.99 18.84
CA LYS A 3 -19.76 -1.64 17.52
C LYS A 3 -19.45 -0.62 16.42
N ARG A 4 -18.95 -1.07 15.26
CA ARG A 4 -18.70 -0.20 14.09
C ARG A 4 -19.87 0.74 13.78
N LEU A 5 -21.10 0.21 13.89
CA LEU A 5 -22.34 0.95 13.65
C LEU A 5 -22.55 2.11 14.64
N ASP A 6 -22.15 1.94 15.91
CA ASP A 6 -22.27 2.98 16.93
C ASP A 6 -21.31 4.13 16.64
N VAL A 7 -20.09 3.82 16.17
CA VAL A 7 -19.08 4.81 15.76
C VAL A 7 -19.55 5.56 14.52
N GLU A 8 -20.06 4.87 13.49
CA GLU A 8 -20.61 5.53 12.29
C GLU A 8 -21.79 6.44 12.63
N THR A 9 -22.64 6.02 13.56
CA THR A 9 -23.76 6.84 14.03
C THR A 9 -23.26 8.10 14.72
N ALA A 10 -22.25 7.99 15.59
CA ALA A 10 -21.65 9.13 16.26
C ALA A 10 -20.99 10.11 15.27
N ILE A 11 -20.26 9.61 14.26
CA ILE A 11 -19.64 10.43 13.22
C ILE A 11 -20.69 11.25 12.45
N LYS A 12 -21.85 10.67 12.16
CA LYS A 12 -22.96 11.36 11.48
C LYS A 12 -23.58 12.50 12.30
N GLN A 13 -23.34 12.55 13.61
CA GLN A 13 -23.81 13.64 14.48
C GLN A 13 -22.79 14.78 14.63
N LEU A 14 -21.58 14.63 14.07
CA LEU A 14 -20.55 15.66 14.17
C LEU A 14 -20.81 16.81 13.18
N PRO A 15 -20.41 18.04 13.52
CA PRO A 15 -20.24 19.13 12.56
C PRO A 15 -19.29 18.75 11.41
N GLU A 16 -19.47 19.35 10.24
CA GLU A 16 -18.69 18.98 9.05
C GLU A 16 -17.18 19.22 9.21
N ASP A 17 -16.77 20.26 9.90
CA ASP A 17 -15.38 20.56 10.22
C ASP A 17 -14.74 19.48 11.13
N GLU A 18 -15.47 19.02 12.13
CA GLU A 18 -15.05 17.91 12.99
C GLU A 18 -14.96 16.59 12.21
N ILE A 19 -15.89 16.34 11.27
CA ILE A 19 -15.81 15.17 10.37
C ILE A 19 -14.54 15.23 9.52
N ARG A 20 -14.20 16.40 8.96
CA ARG A 20 -12.98 16.56 8.16
C ARG A 20 -11.72 16.35 9.01
N ALA A 21 -11.67 16.93 10.21
CA ALA A 21 -10.54 16.74 11.12
C ALA A 21 -10.37 15.26 11.51
N LEU A 22 -11.48 14.57 11.82
CA LEU A 22 -11.48 13.15 12.12
C LEU A 22 -11.02 12.32 10.91
N ALA A 23 -11.44 12.67 9.70
CA ALA A 23 -11.02 11.97 8.49
C ALA A 23 -9.50 12.09 8.25
N THR A 24 -8.92 13.27 8.46
CA THR A 24 -7.47 13.48 8.39
C THR A 24 -6.73 12.61 9.40
N TRP A 25 -7.14 12.66 10.67
CA TRP A 25 -6.53 11.84 11.72
C TRP A 25 -6.66 10.33 11.44
N LEU A 26 -7.83 9.88 10.97
CA LEU A 26 -8.06 8.47 10.68
C LEU A 26 -7.17 7.99 9.53
N GLN A 27 -6.93 8.82 8.52
CA GLN A 27 -6.01 8.51 7.44
C GLN A 27 -4.59 8.30 7.97
N GLU A 28 -4.09 9.21 8.80
CA GLU A 28 -2.76 9.09 9.42
C GLU A 28 -2.64 7.80 10.25
N TYR A 29 -3.67 7.49 11.04
CA TYR A 29 -3.70 6.25 11.82
C TYR A 29 -3.69 4.98 10.95
N LEU A 30 -4.43 4.98 9.83
CA LEU A 30 -4.43 3.87 8.89
C LEU A 30 -3.10 3.72 8.16
N ASP A 31 -2.45 4.84 7.82
CA ASP A 31 -1.12 4.85 7.20
C ASP A 31 -0.08 4.24 8.15
N GLU A 32 -0.11 4.59 9.44
CA GLU A 32 0.75 3.96 10.45
C GLU A 32 0.49 2.46 10.60
N MET A 33 -0.79 2.04 10.58
CA MET A 33 -1.13 0.62 10.61
C MET A 33 -0.60 -0.11 9.39
N TRP A 34 -0.69 0.50 8.21
CA TRP A 34 -0.16 -0.05 6.98
C TRP A 34 1.36 -0.17 7.03
N ASN A 35 2.07 0.85 7.52
CA ASN A 35 3.52 0.80 7.71
C ASN A 35 3.93 -0.37 8.61
N ARG A 36 3.29 -0.54 9.78
CA ARG A 36 3.57 -1.65 10.70
C ARG A 36 3.33 -3.02 10.05
N GLN A 37 2.26 -3.15 9.25
CA GLN A 37 1.99 -4.39 8.53
C GLN A 37 3.02 -4.65 7.44
N LEU A 38 3.42 -3.61 6.70
CA LEU A 38 4.42 -3.71 5.65
C LEU A 38 5.78 -4.14 6.23
N GLU A 39 6.22 -3.52 7.32
CA GLU A 39 7.46 -3.89 8.02
C GLU A 39 7.44 -5.36 8.47
N SER A 40 6.31 -5.83 9.01
CA SER A 40 6.12 -7.23 9.38
C SER A 40 6.16 -8.17 8.16
N ASP A 41 5.50 -7.79 7.07
CA ASP A 41 5.46 -8.59 5.83
C ASP A 41 6.86 -8.68 5.19
N VAL A 42 7.67 -7.61 5.28
CA VAL A 42 9.09 -7.64 4.90
C VAL A 42 9.90 -8.54 5.83
N ALA A 43 9.76 -8.38 7.15
CA ALA A 43 10.54 -9.14 8.14
C ALA A 43 10.25 -10.65 8.09
N THR A 44 9.05 -11.04 7.66
CA THR A 44 8.63 -12.44 7.52
C THR A 44 8.96 -13.04 6.15
N GLY A 45 9.53 -12.28 5.22
CA GLY A 45 9.81 -12.73 3.85
C GLY A 45 8.55 -12.94 3.00
N LYS A 46 7.39 -12.47 3.47
CA LYS A 46 6.11 -12.65 2.76
C LYS A 46 6.10 -11.97 1.40
N LEU A 47 6.89 -10.91 1.24
CA LEU A 47 7.02 -10.17 -0.02
C LEU A 47 8.07 -10.75 -0.98
N ASP A 48 8.90 -11.70 -0.55
CA ASP A 48 9.97 -12.28 -1.37
C ASP A 48 9.48 -12.83 -2.73
N PRO A 49 8.34 -13.54 -2.82
CA PRO A 49 7.85 -14.01 -4.11
C PRO A 49 7.46 -12.88 -5.08
N LEU A 50 6.98 -11.75 -4.55
CA LEU A 50 6.61 -10.59 -5.36
C LEU A 50 7.86 -9.86 -5.85
N ILE A 51 8.89 -9.74 -5.00
CA ILE A 51 10.18 -9.16 -5.35
C ILE A 51 10.85 -10.01 -6.45
N ALA A 52 10.94 -11.33 -6.25
CA ALA A 52 11.53 -12.24 -7.24
C ALA A 52 10.82 -12.18 -8.59
N LYS A 53 9.49 -12.04 -8.59
CA LYS A 53 8.71 -11.84 -9.81
C LYS A 53 9.07 -10.52 -10.49
N ALA A 54 9.10 -9.42 -9.76
CA ALA A 54 9.44 -8.11 -10.31
C ALA A 54 10.86 -8.09 -10.91
N GLU A 55 11.83 -8.69 -10.22
CA GLU A 55 13.20 -8.85 -10.72
C GLU A 55 13.26 -9.66 -12.02
N SER A 56 12.54 -10.77 -12.09
CA SER A 56 12.43 -11.60 -13.30
C SER A 56 11.84 -10.81 -14.48
N ASP A 57 10.76 -10.06 -14.23
CA ASP A 57 10.08 -9.26 -15.26
C ASP A 57 11.00 -8.13 -15.78
N ILE A 58 11.72 -7.45 -14.89
CA ILE A 58 12.72 -6.43 -15.25
C ILE A 58 13.85 -7.05 -16.09
N ALA A 59 14.38 -8.19 -15.67
CA ALA A 59 15.46 -8.89 -16.38
C ALA A 59 15.02 -9.36 -17.77
N ALA A 60 13.78 -9.83 -17.92
CA ALA A 60 13.22 -10.21 -19.21
C ALA A 60 13.08 -9.00 -20.15
N ASN A 61 12.61 -7.87 -19.63
CA ASN A 61 12.48 -6.63 -20.38
C ASN A 61 13.85 -6.10 -20.85
N ASN A 62 14.86 -6.10 -19.97
CA ASN A 62 16.21 -5.64 -20.30
C ASN A 62 16.85 -6.50 -21.41
N ARG A 63 16.65 -7.82 -21.39
CA ARG A 63 17.13 -8.71 -22.46
C ARG A 63 16.53 -8.36 -23.82
N LYS A 64 15.22 -8.11 -23.86
CA LYS A 64 14.53 -7.70 -25.08
C LYS A 64 15.10 -6.40 -25.66
N TYR A 65 15.44 -5.41 -24.83
CA TYR A 65 16.07 -4.18 -25.31
C TYR A 65 17.48 -4.40 -25.85
N SER A 66 18.29 -5.24 -25.20
CA SER A 66 19.63 -5.56 -25.72
C SER A 66 19.59 -6.30 -27.05
N GLU A 67 18.67 -7.24 -27.23
CA GLU A 67 18.51 -7.99 -28.48
C GLU A 67 18.11 -7.07 -29.65
N LEU A 68 17.22 -6.09 -29.40
CA LEU A 68 16.84 -5.09 -30.40
C LEU A 68 17.99 -4.15 -30.77
N ALA A 69 18.85 -3.79 -29.82
CA ALA A 69 20.02 -2.95 -30.07
C ALA A 69 21.08 -3.66 -30.95
N HIS A 70 21.21 -4.98 -30.83
CA HIS A 70 22.14 -5.76 -31.65
C HIS A 70 21.63 -6.05 -33.08
N LEU A 71 20.32 -5.96 -33.32
CA LEU A 71 19.72 -6.14 -34.65
C LEU A 71 19.67 -4.85 -35.49
N THR A 72 20.05 -3.72 -34.90
CA THR A 72 19.97 -2.38 -35.51
C THR A 72 21.32 -1.68 -35.66
N SER A 73 22.41 -2.36 -35.30
CA SER A 73 23.81 -1.93 -35.49
C SER A 73 24.52 -2.77 -36.55
#